data_AF-A0A968CQQ5-F1
#
_entry.id   AF-A0A968CQQ5-F1
#
_cell.length_a   1.000
_cell.length_b   1.000
_cell.length_c   1.000
_cell.angle_alpha   90.00
_cell.angle_beta   90.00
_cell.angle_gamma   90.00
#
_symmetry.space_group_name_H-M   'P 1'
#
loop_
_entity.id
_entity.type
_entity.pdbx_description
1 polymer ?
#
loop_
_entity_poly.entity_id
_entity_poly.type
_entity_poly.pdbx_seq_one_letter_code
_entity_poly.pdbx_strand_id
1 'polypeptide(L)'
;MRDQDFLKDFEKCELCEHRCKVNRLEGETGICKLTLPVVASATLHPAPPESYTVFMAGCNFKCLHCQNWTISQYPDNKCKQIGYIEPVELAEECV
;
A
#
# COMPACT_ATOMS: atom_id res chain seq x y z
N MET A 1 5.87 -5.05 19.13
CA MET A 1 6.18 -3.82 18.37
C MET A 1 4.97 -2.90 18.51
N ARG A 2 4.96 -1.97 19.48
CA ARG A 2 3.76 -1.17 19.83
C ARG A 2 3.95 0.35 19.70
N ASP A 3 5.08 0.81 19.16
CA ASP A 3 5.23 2.23 18.86
C ASP A 3 4.71 2.50 17.44
N GLN A 4 3.53 3.12 17.39
CA GLN A 4 2.90 3.64 16.16
C GLN A 4 3.57 4.96 15.72
N ASP A 5 4.86 5.16 16.02
CA ASP A 5 5.57 6.41 15.74
C ASP A 5 5.55 6.80 14.26
N PHE A 6 5.43 5.81 13.37
CA PHE A 6 5.29 6.02 11.93
C PHE A 6 3.99 6.73 11.51
N LEU A 7 2.94 6.72 12.34
CA LEU A 7 1.68 7.41 12.02
C LEU A 7 1.83 8.94 12.03
N LYS A 8 2.86 9.49 12.68
CA LYS A 8 3.14 10.93 12.65
C LYS A 8 3.41 11.44 11.23
N ASP A 9 4.02 10.60 10.39
CA ASP A 9 4.27 10.94 8.98
C ASP A 9 2.97 11.04 8.16
N PHE A 10 1.84 10.56 8.70
CA PHE A 10 0.54 10.57 8.04
C PHE A 10 -0.25 11.85 8.34
N GLU A 11 0.03 12.56 9.43
CA GLU A 11 -0.61 13.84 9.77
C GLU A 11 -0.25 14.95 8.78
N LYS A 12 0.93 14.85 8.15
CA LYS A 12 1.41 15.77 7.12
C LYS A 12 2.24 14.99 6.09
N CYS A 13 1.56 14.28 5.20
CA CYS A 13 2.22 13.32 4.32
C CYS A 13 3.19 13.98 3.32
N GLU A 14 4.48 13.70 3.49
CA GLU A 14 5.57 14.08 2.57
C GLU A 14 6.38 12.85 2.07
N LEU A 15 5.83 11.64 2.23
CA LEU A 15 6.49 10.35 1.91
C LEU A 15 6.85 10.14 0.43
N CYS A 16 6.37 10.98 -0.49
CA CYS A 16 6.73 10.94 -1.90
C CYS A 16 6.99 12.35 -2.42
N GLU A 17 7.62 12.48 -3.57
CA GLU A 17 8.03 13.79 -4.11
C GLU A 17 6.88 14.71 -4.55
N HIS A 18 5.64 14.23 -4.55
CA HIS A 18 4.50 15.14 -4.67
C HIS A 18 4.28 16.00 -3.42
N ARG A 19 4.81 15.57 -2.26
CA ARG A 19 4.80 16.30 -0.97
C ARG A 19 3.47 17.00 -0.70
N CYS A 20 2.37 16.25 -0.78
CA CYS A 20 1.02 16.80 -0.74
C CYS A 20 0.62 17.41 0.61
N LYS A 21 1.31 17.07 1.71
CA LYS A 21 1.08 17.60 3.07
C LYS A 21 -0.33 17.39 3.63
N VAL A 22 -1.11 16.50 3.02
CA VAL A 22 -2.45 16.12 3.49
C VAL A 22 -2.35 15.33 4.80
N ASN A 23 -3.38 15.46 5.63
CA ASN A 23 -3.56 14.65 6.83
C ASN A 23 -4.34 13.37 6.50
N ARG A 24 -3.63 12.27 6.34
CA ARG A 24 -4.22 10.97 6.01
C ARG A 24 -5.05 10.38 7.14
N LEU A 25 -4.78 10.76 8.39
CA LEU A 25 -5.52 10.28 9.56
C LEU A 25 -6.93 10.89 9.63
N GLU A 26 -7.11 12.10 9.06
CA GLU A 26 -8.42 12.75 8.89
C GLU A 26 -9.14 12.33 7.60
N GLY A 27 -8.58 11.35 6.87
CA GLY A 27 -9.16 10.84 5.63
C GLY A 27 -8.82 11.67 4.38
N GLU A 28 -7.94 12.67 4.48
CA GLU A 28 -7.52 13.45 3.32
C GLU A 28 -6.61 12.63 2.39
N THR A 29 -6.66 12.94 1.08
CA THR A 29 -5.88 12.21 0.08
C THR A 29 -5.12 13.13 -0.86
N GLY A 30 -3.89 12.75 -1.20
CA GLY A 30 -3.11 13.37 -2.28
C GLY A 30 -3.32 12.69 -3.64
N ILE A 31 -2.38 12.87 -4.57
CA ILE A 31 -2.47 12.30 -5.93
C ILE A 31 -2.57 10.77 -5.97
N CYS A 32 -1.99 10.09 -4.98
CA CYS A 32 -2.09 8.63 -4.87
C CYS A 32 -3.48 8.13 -4.44
N LYS A 33 -4.34 9.03 -3.92
CA LYS A 33 -5.73 8.75 -3.49
C LYS A 33 -5.87 7.70 -2.39
N LEU A 34 -4.81 7.45 -1.63
CA LEU A 34 -4.83 6.57 -0.46
C LEU A 34 -4.86 7.38 0.84
N THR A 35 -5.46 6.82 1.87
CA THR A 35 -5.37 7.30 3.26
C THR A 35 -4.41 6.41 4.03
N LEU A 36 -4.80 5.17 4.34
CA LEU A 36 -3.95 4.18 5.00
C LEU A 36 -3.32 3.21 3.99
N PRO A 37 -2.24 2.49 4.36
CA PRO A 37 -1.67 1.45 3.51
C PRO A 37 -2.70 0.34 3.27
N VAL A 38 -2.74 -0.18 2.04
CA VAL A 38 -3.66 -1.23 1.62
C VAL A 38 -2.84 -2.35 0.99
N VAL A 39 -3.03 -3.58 1.47
CA VAL A 39 -2.49 -4.78 0.86
C VAL A 39 -3.37 -5.16 -0.33
N ALA A 40 -2.73 -5.28 -1.49
CA ALA A 40 -3.35 -5.76 -2.72
C ALA A 40 -3.40 -7.28 -2.78
N SER A 41 -2.27 -7.92 -2.46
CA SER A 41 -2.14 -9.37 -2.34
C SER A 41 -1.00 -9.74 -1.39
N ALA A 42 -1.14 -10.89 -0.74
CA ALA A 42 -0.08 -11.53 0.03
C ALA A 42 -0.13 -13.02 -0.33
N THR A 43 0.98 -13.58 -0.80
CA THR A 43 0.99 -14.96 -1.30
C THR A 43 2.38 -15.59 -1.27
N LEU A 44 2.41 -16.89 -1.01
CA LEU A 44 3.58 -17.71 -1.22
C LEU A 44 3.78 -17.92 -2.74
N HIS A 45 4.94 -17.51 -3.24
CA HIS A 45 5.40 -17.77 -4.59
C HIS A 45 6.31 -19.00 -4.60
N PRO A 46 5.82 -20.17 -5.05
CA PRO A 46 6.55 -21.44 -4.94
C PRO A 46 7.54 -21.67 -6.09
N ALA A 47 7.79 -20.68 -6.96
CA ALA A 47 8.75 -20.83 -8.05
C ALA A 47 10.10 -20.16 -7.70
N PRO A 48 11.24 -20.65 -8.22
CA PRO A 48 12.54 -20.08 -7.89
C PRO A 48 12.69 -18.61 -8.33
N PRO A 49 13.17 -17.71 -7.45
CA PRO A 49 13.44 -17.92 -6.04
C PRO A 49 12.13 -17.98 -5.22
N GLU A 50 11.98 -19.05 -4.44
CA GLU A 50 10.84 -19.20 -3.53
C GLU A 50 10.78 -17.97 -2.61
N SER A 51 9.61 -17.34 -2.55
CA SER A 51 9.44 -16.09 -1.82
C SER A 51 8.01 -15.93 -1.33
N TYR A 52 7.83 -15.31 -0.17
CA TYR A 52 6.53 -14.79 0.22
C TYR A 52 6.46 -13.33 -0.24
N THR A 53 5.45 -12.98 -1.03
CA THR A 53 5.34 -11.66 -1.64
C THR A 53 4.13 -10.92 -1.13
N VAL A 54 4.34 -9.70 -0.64
CA VAL A 54 3.27 -8.77 -0.25
C VAL A 54 3.29 -7.59 -1.24
N PHE A 55 2.22 -7.45 -2.01
CA PHE A 55 2.00 -6.30 -2.89
C PHE A 55 1.09 -5.27 -2.23
N MET A 56 1.49 -4.00 -2.28
CA MET A 56 0.67 -2.88 -1.82
C MET A 56 -0.19 -2.32 -2.97
N ALA A 57 -1.37 -1.79 -2.64
CA ALA A 57 -2.26 -1.13 -3.58
C ALA A 57 -2.02 0.38 -3.65
N GLY A 58 -2.29 0.94 -4.83
CA GLY A 58 -2.15 2.35 -5.18
C GLY A 58 -0.70 2.77 -5.48
N CYS A 59 -0.56 3.84 -6.25
CA CYS A 59 0.72 4.39 -6.66
C CYS A 59 0.61 5.91 -6.82
N ASN A 60 1.67 6.63 -6.46
CA ASN A 60 1.80 8.06 -6.72
C ASN A 60 2.11 8.38 -8.19
N PHE A 61 2.41 7.39 -9.02
CA PHE A 61 2.60 7.53 -10.47
C PHE A 61 1.39 7.05 -11.28
N LYS A 62 1.23 7.64 -12.47
CA LYS A 62 0.15 7.34 -13.43
C LYS A 62 0.74 6.90 -14.78
N CYS A 63 1.52 5.82 -14.74
CA CYS A 63 2.24 5.32 -15.91
C CYS A 63 1.29 4.83 -17.01
N LEU A 64 1.55 5.21 -18.27
CA LEU A 64 0.75 4.80 -19.44
C LEU A 64 0.78 3.29 -19.69
N HIS A 65 1.92 2.63 -19.43
CA HIS A 65 2.15 1.20 -19.66
C HIS A 65 2.51 0.46 -18.37
N CYS A 66 1.73 0.69 -17.30
CA CYS A 66 1.97 0.04 -16.01
C CYS A 66 1.71 -1.47 -16.09
N GLN A 67 2.73 -2.31 -15.82
CA GLN A 67 2.56 -3.76 -15.75
C GLN A 67 1.63 -4.17 -14.59
N ASN A 68 1.71 -3.45 -13.47
CA ASN A 68 0.90 -3.67 -12.27
C ASN A 68 -0.33 -2.75 -12.21
N TRP A 69 -0.89 -2.37 -13.37
CA TRP A 69 -1.96 -1.38 -13.47
C TRP A 69 -3.14 -1.65 -12.52
N THR A 70 -3.56 -2.91 -12.41
CA THR A 70 -4.68 -3.36 -11.58
C THR A 70 -4.53 -2.96 -10.12
N ILE A 71 -3.33 -3.09 -9.54
CA ILE A 71 -3.07 -2.73 -8.14
C ILE A 71 -2.61 -1.28 -8.00
N SER A 72 -1.83 -0.76 -8.95
CA SER A 72 -1.25 0.59 -8.88
C SER A 72 -2.25 1.71 -9.17
N GLN A 73 -3.33 1.44 -9.91
CA GLN A 73 -4.38 2.42 -10.20
C GLN A 73 -5.57 2.34 -9.26
N TYR A 74 -5.49 1.56 -8.18
CA TYR A 74 -6.43 1.67 -7.08
C TYR A 74 -6.32 3.06 -6.41
N PRO A 75 -7.42 3.71 -6.00
CA PRO A 75 -8.82 3.31 -6.13
C PRO A 75 -9.51 3.73 -7.45
N ASP A 76 -8.81 4.40 -8.36
CA ASP A 76 -9.38 4.96 -9.60
C ASP A 76 -10.03 3.89 -10.49
N ASN A 77 -9.41 2.71 -10.57
CA ASN A 77 -9.91 1.59 -11.36
C ASN A 77 -10.95 0.72 -10.63
N LYS A 78 -11.27 1.01 -9.36
CA LYS A 78 -12.23 0.28 -8.52
C LYS A 78 -11.93 -1.22 -8.35
N CYS A 79 -10.69 -1.65 -8.61
CA CYS A 79 -10.29 -3.03 -8.36
C CYS A 79 -10.31 -3.31 -6.85
N LYS A 80 -10.98 -4.38 -6.43
CA LYS A 80 -11.03 -4.79 -5.03
C LYS A 80 -9.64 -5.25 -4.57
N GLN A 81 -9.23 -4.77 -3.40
CA GLN A 81 -7.98 -5.15 -2.72
C GLN A 81 -8.31 -5.95 -1.45
N ILE A 82 -7.32 -6.58 -0.82
CA ILE A 82 -7.51 -7.29 0.45
C ILE A 82 -7.86 -6.31 1.57
N GLY A 83 -7.12 -5.19 1.66
CA GLY A 83 -7.31 -4.21 2.73
C GLY A 83 -6.14 -4.22 3.70
N TYR A 84 -6.43 -4.06 4.99
CA TYR A 84 -5.42 -4.16 6.04
C TYR A 84 -5.25 -5.63 6.45
N ILE A 85 -4.00 -6.05 6.67
CA ILE A 85 -3.65 -7.35 7.23
C ILE A 85 -2.75 -7.06 8.43
N GLU A 86 -3.03 -7.71 9.56
CA GLU A 86 -2.16 -7.58 10.73
C GLU A 86 -0.77 -8.15 10.41
N PRO A 87 0.33 -7.48 10.77
CA PRO A 87 1.68 -7.97 10.48
C PRO A 87 1.97 -9.36 11.05
N VAL A 88 1.29 -9.76 12.13
CA VAL A 88 1.43 -11.11 12.71
C VAL A 88 0.87 -12.18 11.77
N GLU A 89 -0.23 -11.91 11.07
CA GLU A 89 -0.83 -12.85 10.11
C GLU A 89 0.12 -13.05 8.91
N LEU A 90 0.71 -11.98 8.40
CA LEU A 90 1.73 -12.07 7.34
C LEU A 90 2.96 -12.88 7.77
N ALA A 91 3.37 -12.76 9.04
CA ALA A 91 4.50 -13.51 9.57
C ALA A 91 4.18 -15.00 9.75
N GLU A 92 2.95 -15.32 10.14
CA GLU A 92 2.46 -16.71 10.27
C GLU A 92 2.26 -17.40 8.91
N GLU A 93 1.83 -16.67 7.88
CA GLU A 93 1.68 -17.22 6.51
C GLU A 93 2.99 -17.41 5.76
N CYS A 94 4.05 -16.71 6.16
CA CYS A 94 5.36 -16.71 5.50
C CYS A 94 6.26 -17.90 5.89
N VAL A 95 5.79 -18.81 6.75
CA VAL A 95 6.57 -19.96 7.29
C VAL A 95 6.03 -21.32 6.87
#